data_AF-A0AAV9Q733-F1
#
_entry.id   AF-A0AAV9Q733-F1
#
_cell.length_a   1.000
_cell.length_b   1.000
_cell.length_c   1.000
_cell.angle_alpha   90.00
_cell.angle_beta   90.00
_cell.angle_gamma   90.00
#
_symmetry.space_group_name_H-M   'P 1'
#
loop_
_entity.id
_entity.type
_entity.pdbx_description
1 polymer ?
#
loop_
_entity_poly.entity_id
_entity_poly.type
_entity_poly.pdbx_seq_one_letter_code
_entity_poly.pdbx_strand_id
1 'polypeptide(L)'
;MAELILGVIALGVAIPSFATDFQKCGKYLYERASVFNKASKVVEDLKKFGYDLHKGTLSESIKLAEWAFTQDDLDQSIKVMLQTHIDQLRTALVAVDKAFDKVYNKDGSVKRFAVLHNGDRAIKQALKDLSERHREFWASISIVEMRQRVSADPLLLSANIFKTQVNPDGGYCDALEPGSHAWLGKAEIKEGHNLRQVSVLIERKQSVFTGPDEIKEIASCLCRQLYQRTQSRRILRCLGYRTHPALELVFEWPRECSNPCTLKTLLTNDIGRGYGGRRPLQRRYTLAKQLAEAVLSVHTVSRVHKNIRPSTIVLFTQTGSTGDSEMSEAFLTDWTMLRKVNAPSMMAGDDDWQKDIYRHPRRQGLQPENSLGVCLLEIGLWEPLVVQAGDTAIPCQKYRDVAVAKGHVQPDQHDNTKALTKPYVLQKILVDLAEAEIPQRMGTTFYNVVVACLTCLEGGFGDGVDLQATDCGPAVSYNARVLEPLTAISI
;
A
#
# COMPACT_ATOMS: atom_id res chain seq x y z
N MET A 1 -43.16 25.07 11.28
CA MET A 1 -43.71 23.66 11.21
C MET A 1 -43.73 23.09 9.79
N ALA A 2 -44.27 23.80 8.79
CA ALA A 2 -43.76 23.65 7.41
C ALA A 2 -42.26 23.94 7.37
N GLU A 3 -41.77 24.85 8.24
CA GLU A 3 -40.34 25.15 8.46
C GLU A 3 -39.49 23.96 8.90
N LEU A 4 -40.05 22.91 9.52
CA LEU A 4 -39.25 21.76 9.96
C LEU A 4 -38.97 20.85 8.77
N ILE A 5 -40.02 20.53 7.99
CA ILE A 5 -39.91 19.86 6.69
C ILE A 5 -39.07 20.72 5.71
N LEU A 6 -39.30 22.04 5.65
CA LEU A 6 -38.53 22.97 4.81
C LEU A 6 -37.07 23.12 5.27
N GLY A 7 -36.80 23.03 6.58
CA GLY A 7 -35.46 23.05 7.15
C GLY A 7 -34.63 21.83 6.74
N VAL A 8 -35.24 20.63 6.78
CA VAL A 8 -34.64 19.39 6.26
C VAL A 8 -34.41 19.46 4.75
N ILE A 9 -35.24 20.23 4.03
CA ILE A 9 -35.13 20.43 2.57
C ILE A 9 -34.04 21.43 2.20
N ALA A 10 -33.76 22.42 3.05
CA ALA A 10 -32.78 23.47 2.76
C ALA A 10 -31.32 23.05 3.01
N LEU A 11 -31.07 22.02 3.82
CA LEU A 11 -29.72 21.55 4.15
C LEU A 11 -29.12 20.71 3.02
N GLY A 12 -27.84 20.86 2.71
CA GLY A 12 -27.14 19.95 1.79
C GLY A 12 -26.94 18.57 2.41
N VAL A 13 -26.96 17.50 1.61
CA VAL A 13 -26.72 16.12 2.07
C VAL A 13 -25.32 15.94 2.68
N ALA A 14 -24.38 16.82 2.32
CA ALA A 14 -23.03 16.86 2.86
C ALA A 14 -22.91 17.49 4.27
N ILE A 15 -24.01 17.96 4.87
CA ILE A 15 -23.98 18.58 6.20
C ILE A 15 -24.11 17.51 7.29
N PRO A 16 -23.18 17.41 8.25
CA PRO A 16 -23.31 16.51 9.39
C PRO A 16 -24.54 16.90 10.20
N SER A 17 -25.56 16.03 10.25
CA SER A 17 -26.92 16.18 10.84
C SER A 17 -28.06 15.98 9.85
N PHE A 18 -27.74 15.80 8.57
CA PHE A 18 -28.71 15.58 7.51
C PHE A 18 -29.65 14.40 7.81
N ALA A 19 -29.12 13.23 8.20
CA ALA A 19 -29.96 12.08 8.53
C ALA A 19 -30.83 12.30 9.78
N THR A 20 -30.31 13.00 10.80
CA THR A 20 -31.08 13.28 12.02
C THR A 20 -32.29 14.17 11.75
N ASP A 21 -32.21 15.05 10.77
CA ASP A 21 -33.32 15.91 10.38
C ASP A 21 -34.40 15.13 9.61
N PHE A 22 -34.01 14.24 8.69
CA PHE A 22 -34.95 13.30 8.06
C PHE A 22 -35.65 12.39 9.08
N GLN A 23 -34.94 11.94 10.12
CA GLN A 23 -35.55 11.16 11.21
C GLN A 23 -36.60 11.96 12.00
N LYS A 24 -36.39 13.26 12.23
CA LYS A 24 -37.39 14.14 12.86
C LYS A 24 -38.63 14.28 11.97
N CYS A 25 -38.45 14.40 10.66
CA CYS A 25 -39.55 14.39 9.69
C CYS A 25 -40.35 13.08 9.72
N GLY A 26 -39.67 11.93 9.75
CA GLY A 26 -40.32 10.62 9.87
C GLY A 26 -41.17 10.51 11.14
N LYS A 27 -40.61 10.92 12.29
CA LYS A 27 -41.31 10.94 13.58
C LYS A 27 -42.57 11.81 13.51
N TYR A 28 -42.47 13.00 12.93
CA TYR A 28 -43.61 13.89 12.73
C TYR A 28 -44.72 13.25 11.89
N LEU A 29 -44.38 12.66 10.73
CA LEU A 29 -45.37 12.01 9.87
C LEU A 29 -46.06 10.84 10.57
N TYR A 30 -45.30 10.05 11.35
CA TYR A 30 -45.83 8.95 12.16
C TYR A 30 -46.80 9.44 13.24
N GLU A 31 -46.41 10.45 14.02
CA GLU A 31 -47.24 11.04 15.07
C GLU A 31 -48.51 11.67 14.48
N ARG A 32 -48.36 12.44 13.39
CA ARG A 32 -49.47 13.05 12.67
C ARG A 32 -50.46 12.00 12.16
N ALA A 33 -49.96 10.93 11.57
CA ALA A 33 -50.81 9.85 11.09
C ALA A 33 -51.51 9.10 12.25
N SER A 34 -50.94 9.14 13.45
CA SER A 34 -51.49 8.50 14.66
C SER A 34 -52.68 9.22 15.28
N VAL A 35 -52.90 10.49 14.95
CA VAL A 35 -54.08 11.28 15.38
C VAL A 35 -55.36 10.81 14.68
N PHE A 36 -55.26 10.17 13.51
CA PHE A 36 -56.42 9.70 12.76
C PHE A 36 -56.96 8.37 13.33
N ASN A 37 -58.10 8.42 14.03
CA ASN A 37 -58.75 7.26 14.66
C ASN A 37 -59.44 6.28 13.68
N LYS A 38 -59.64 6.65 12.40
CA LYS A 38 -60.17 5.75 11.37
C LYS A 38 -59.04 5.27 10.47
N ALA A 39 -58.76 3.97 10.49
CA ALA A 39 -57.74 3.31 9.69
C ALA A 39 -58.16 3.19 8.21
N SER A 40 -58.16 4.31 7.48
CA SER A 40 -58.10 4.21 6.03
C SER A 40 -56.72 3.69 5.63
N LYS A 41 -56.65 2.86 4.59
CA LYS A 41 -55.39 2.34 4.04
C LYS A 41 -54.32 3.43 3.84
N VAL A 42 -54.77 4.63 3.47
CA VAL A 42 -53.96 5.85 3.28
C VAL A 42 -53.25 6.30 4.56
N VAL A 43 -53.91 6.23 5.71
CA VAL A 43 -53.32 6.57 7.01
C VAL A 43 -52.32 5.51 7.44
N GLU A 44 -52.60 4.23 7.21
CA GLU A 44 -51.68 3.13 7.50
C GLU A 44 -50.40 3.20 6.67
N ASP A 45 -50.53 3.49 5.37
CA ASP A 45 -49.38 3.67 4.47
C ASP A 45 -48.50 4.84 4.92
N LEU A 46 -49.09 5.96 5.34
CA LEU A 46 -48.35 7.10 5.90
C LEU A 46 -47.67 6.76 7.23
N LYS A 47 -48.35 6.04 8.13
CA LYS A 47 -47.74 5.55 9.39
C LYS A 47 -46.52 4.68 9.10
N LYS A 48 -46.66 3.71 8.21
CA LYS A 48 -45.59 2.78 7.84
C LYS A 48 -44.39 3.54 7.28
N PHE A 49 -44.64 4.49 6.37
CA PHE A 49 -43.58 5.32 5.81
C PHE A 49 -42.90 6.20 6.87
N GLY A 50 -43.68 6.88 7.72
CA GLY A 50 -43.15 7.72 8.79
C GLY A 50 -42.26 6.93 9.76
N TYR A 51 -42.66 5.70 10.10
CA TYR A 51 -41.85 4.78 10.90
C TYR A 51 -40.54 4.40 10.18
N ASP A 52 -40.64 4.02 8.90
CA ASP A 52 -39.48 3.59 8.10
C ASP A 52 -38.44 4.73 7.98
N LEU A 53 -38.92 5.96 7.83
CA LEU A 53 -38.08 7.16 7.78
C LEU A 53 -37.48 7.55 9.15
N HIS A 54 -38.20 7.30 10.24
CA HIS A 54 -37.72 7.61 11.59
C HIS A 54 -36.69 6.61 12.10
N LYS A 55 -36.97 5.31 11.94
CA LYS A 55 -36.21 4.21 12.59
C LYS A 55 -36.08 2.94 11.73
N GLY A 56 -36.59 2.93 10.50
CA GLY A 56 -36.53 1.76 9.63
C GLY A 56 -35.42 1.83 8.58
N THR A 57 -35.64 1.07 7.52
CA THR A 57 -34.71 0.86 6.41
C THR A 57 -34.42 2.13 5.63
N LEU A 58 -35.39 3.02 5.47
CA LEU A 58 -35.18 4.32 4.84
C LEU A 58 -34.27 5.23 5.67
N SER A 59 -34.39 5.18 7.01
CA SER A 59 -33.49 5.92 7.89
C SER A 59 -32.03 5.49 7.73
N GLU A 60 -31.77 4.18 7.70
CA GLU A 60 -30.43 3.64 7.46
C GLU A 60 -29.90 3.97 6.06
N SER A 61 -30.77 3.95 5.05
CA SER A 61 -30.42 4.32 3.68
C SER A 61 -29.98 5.80 3.58
N ILE A 62 -30.63 6.69 4.33
CA ILE A 62 -30.27 8.13 4.38
C ILE A 62 -28.93 8.35 5.09
N LYS A 63 -28.65 7.61 6.18
CA LYS A 63 -27.33 7.65 6.83
C LYS A 63 -26.22 7.15 5.91
N LEU A 64 -26.49 6.09 5.15
CA LEU A 64 -25.55 5.56 4.17
C LEU A 64 -25.29 6.57 3.04
N ALA A 65 -26.32 7.30 2.61
CA ALA A 65 -26.15 8.42 1.69
C ALA A 65 -25.27 9.52 2.29
N GLU A 66 -25.57 10.00 3.50
CA GLU A 66 -24.76 11.00 4.21
C GLU A 66 -23.29 10.58 4.29
N TRP A 67 -23.02 9.33 4.67
CA TRP A 67 -21.67 8.76 4.63
C TRP A 67 -21.05 8.81 3.22
N ALA A 68 -21.78 8.41 2.19
CA ALA A 68 -21.29 8.37 0.81
C ALA A 68 -20.83 9.77 0.32
N PHE A 69 -21.50 10.85 0.76
CA PHE A 69 -21.08 12.21 0.43
C PHE A 69 -19.81 12.68 1.16
N THR A 70 -19.45 12.05 2.28
CA THR A 70 -18.20 12.32 3.00
C THR A 70 -16.97 11.64 2.39
N GLN A 71 -17.17 10.71 1.44
CA GLN A 71 -16.07 9.97 0.82
C GLN A 71 -15.52 10.72 -0.40
N ASP A 72 -14.22 11.03 -0.40
CA ASP A 72 -13.55 11.78 -1.47
C ASP A 72 -13.34 10.96 -2.76
N ASP A 73 -13.29 9.63 -2.63
CA ASP A 73 -13.05 8.67 -3.72
C ASP A 73 -14.33 8.20 -4.44
N LEU A 74 -15.50 8.62 -3.96
CA LEU A 74 -16.77 8.26 -4.59
C LEU A 74 -17.00 9.08 -5.87
N ASP A 75 -17.20 8.36 -6.98
CA ASP A 75 -17.50 8.90 -8.30
C ASP A 75 -18.55 10.02 -8.26
N GLN A 76 -18.20 11.17 -8.84
CA GLN A 76 -19.06 12.35 -8.87
C GLN A 76 -20.41 12.07 -9.53
N SER A 77 -20.47 11.17 -10.51
CA SER A 77 -21.73 10.77 -11.15
C SER A 77 -22.70 10.10 -10.16
N ILE A 78 -22.18 9.33 -9.19
CA ILE A 78 -22.96 8.69 -8.13
C ILE A 78 -23.43 9.72 -7.12
N LYS A 79 -22.56 10.67 -6.74
CA LYS A 79 -22.96 11.78 -5.85
C LYS A 79 -24.09 12.62 -6.47
N VAL A 80 -24.00 12.94 -7.76
CA VAL A 80 -25.07 13.65 -8.49
C VAL A 80 -26.37 12.84 -8.53
N MET A 81 -26.28 11.54 -8.79
CA MET A 81 -27.44 10.63 -8.80
C MET A 81 -28.12 10.57 -7.43
N LEU A 82 -27.36 10.36 -6.35
CA LEU A 82 -27.89 10.32 -4.99
C LEU A 82 -28.55 11.64 -4.59
N GLN A 83 -27.91 12.77 -4.91
CA GLN A 83 -28.45 14.10 -4.65
C GLN A 83 -29.81 14.27 -5.35
N THR A 84 -29.89 13.88 -6.62
CA THR A 84 -31.12 13.96 -7.42
C THR A 84 -32.27 13.17 -6.80
N HIS A 85 -32.02 11.91 -6.39
CA HIS A 85 -33.06 11.08 -5.77
C HIS A 85 -33.49 11.59 -4.40
N ILE A 86 -32.57 12.16 -3.61
CA ILE A 86 -32.90 12.80 -2.34
C ILE A 86 -33.79 14.03 -2.55
N ASP A 87 -33.49 14.86 -3.54
CA ASP A 87 -34.30 16.05 -3.85
C ASP A 87 -35.70 15.67 -4.38
N GLN A 88 -35.81 14.57 -5.13
CA GLN A 88 -37.11 14.01 -5.52
C GLN A 88 -37.90 13.49 -4.32
N LEU A 89 -37.25 12.76 -3.41
CA LEU A 89 -37.89 12.25 -2.18
C LEU A 89 -38.42 13.39 -1.30
N ARG A 90 -37.62 14.46 -1.15
CA ARG A 90 -38.03 15.71 -0.48
C ARG A 90 -39.27 16.33 -1.11
N THR A 91 -39.26 16.46 -2.42
CA THR A 91 -40.38 17.04 -3.17
C THR A 91 -41.66 16.25 -2.95
N ALA A 92 -41.58 14.91 -3.01
CA ALA A 92 -42.71 14.02 -2.76
C ALA A 92 -43.23 14.12 -1.32
N LEU A 93 -42.35 14.25 -0.32
CA LEU A 93 -42.75 14.43 1.09
C LEU A 93 -43.58 15.71 1.29
N VAL A 94 -43.16 16.81 0.68
CA VAL A 94 -43.92 18.08 0.72
C VAL A 94 -45.28 17.93 0.03
N ALA A 95 -45.34 17.22 -1.09
CA ALA A 95 -46.59 16.98 -1.80
C ALA A 95 -47.57 16.18 -0.95
N VAL A 96 -47.09 15.16 -0.22
CA VAL A 96 -47.91 14.38 0.72
C VAL A 96 -48.41 15.29 1.86
N ASP A 97 -47.53 16.04 2.51
CA ASP A 97 -47.93 16.93 3.62
C ASP A 97 -49.00 17.95 3.19
N LYS A 98 -48.81 18.60 2.02
CA LYS A 98 -49.78 19.51 1.42
C LYS A 98 -51.10 18.82 1.04
N ALA A 99 -51.06 17.59 0.54
CA ALA A 99 -52.26 16.85 0.19
C ALA A 99 -53.07 16.50 1.44
N PHE A 100 -52.41 16.12 2.54
CA PHE A 100 -53.06 15.89 3.83
C PHE A 100 -53.64 17.17 4.42
N ASP A 101 -52.93 18.31 4.36
CA ASP A 101 -53.42 19.62 4.82
C ASP A 101 -54.67 20.10 4.07
N LYS A 102 -54.84 19.71 2.81
CA LYS A 102 -56.04 20.06 2.02
C LYS A 102 -57.29 19.29 2.46
N VAL A 103 -57.11 18.07 2.98
CA VAL A 103 -58.21 17.15 3.30
C VAL A 103 -58.53 17.13 4.79
N TYR A 104 -57.51 17.24 5.65
CA TYR A 104 -57.63 17.10 7.09
C TYR A 104 -57.29 18.41 7.81
N ASN A 105 -57.99 18.64 8.92
CA ASN A 105 -57.63 19.64 9.92
C ASN A 105 -56.52 19.10 10.83
N LYS A 106 -55.88 20.01 11.59
CA LYS A 106 -54.78 19.66 12.51
C LYS A 106 -55.21 18.72 13.66
N ASP A 107 -56.50 18.70 13.98
CA ASP A 107 -57.11 17.81 14.99
C ASP A 107 -57.48 16.43 14.43
N GLY A 108 -57.19 16.17 13.16
CA GLY A 108 -57.51 14.91 12.48
C GLY A 108 -58.91 14.86 11.86
N SER A 109 -59.74 15.89 12.03
CA SER A 109 -61.08 15.96 11.43
C SER A 109 -61.03 16.24 9.92
N VAL A 110 -61.95 15.66 9.14
CA VAL A 110 -62.03 15.90 7.69
C VAL A 110 -62.65 17.27 7.43
N LYS A 111 -62.04 18.08 6.56
CA LYS A 111 -62.57 19.39 6.16
C LYS A 111 -63.88 19.21 5.39
N ARG A 112 -64.92 19.98 5.73
CA ARG A 112 -66.29 19.87 5.15
C ARG A 112 -66.32 19.88 3.61
N PHE A 113 -65.43 20.62 2.96
CA PHE A 113 -65.34 20.70 1.48
C PHE A 113 -64.55 19.54 0.83
N ALA A 114 -63.75 18.78 1.58
CA ALA A 114 -62.96 17.67 1.04
C ALA A 114 -63.82 16.44 0.71
N VAL A 115 -64.97 16.29 1.39
CA VAL A 115 -65.97 15.24 1.17
C VAL A 115 -66.64 15.38 -0.21
N LEU A 116 -66.68 16.59 -0.77
CA LEU A 116 -67.34 16.91 -2.04
C LEU A 116 -66.45 16.75 -3.29
N HIS A 117 -65.14 16.50 -3.15
CA HIS A 117 -64.19 16.72 -4.26
C HIS A 117 -63.07 15.66 -4.43
N ASN A 118 -63.32 14.38 -4.11
CA ASN A 118 -62.33 13.31 -4.37
C ASN A 118 -60.95 13.58 -3.71
N GLY A 119 -60.90 14.25 -2.55
CA GLY A 119 -59.64 14.61 -1.86
C GLY A 119 -58.74 13.41 -1.55
N ASP A 120 -59.35 12.23 -1.37
CA ASP A 120 -58.67 10.95 -1.15
C ASP A 120 -57.83 10.50 -2.36
N ARG A 121 -58.20 10.91 -3.59
CA ARG A 121 -57.45 10.60 -4.82
C ARG A 121 -56.12 11.35 -4.88
N ALA A 122 -56.10 12.60 -4.44
CA ALA A 122 -54.89 13.41 -4.41
C ALA A 122 -53.86 12.87 -3.40
N ILE A 123 -54.34 12.43 -2.22
CA ILE A 123 -53.46 11.81 -1.22
C ILE A 123 -52.91 10.48 -1.71
N LYS A 124 -53.76 9.62 -2.28
CA LYS A 124 -53.34 8.34 -2.87
C LYS A 124 -52.28 8.54 -3.96
N GLN A 125 -52.44 9.54 -4.82
CA GLN A 125 -51.47 9.85 -5.86
C GLN A 125 -50.13 10.33 -5.27
N ALA A 126 -50.16 11.21 -4.26
CA ALA A 126 -48.95 11.71 -3.61
C ALA A 126 -48.19 10.60 -2.86
N LEU A 127 -48.91 9.71 -2.15
CA LEU A 127 -48.30 8.55 -1.49
C LEU A 127 -47.72 7.54 -2.48
N LYS A 128 -48.37 7.37 -3.64
CA LYS A 128 -47.86 6.52 -4.72
C LYS A 128 -46.55 7.07 -5.28
N ASP A 129 -46.49 8.37 -5.59
CA ASP A 129 -45.26 9.02 -6.05
C ASP A 129 -44.15 8.95 -4.98
N LEU A 130 -44.47 9.20 -3.70
CA LEU A 130 -43.52 9.04 -2.60
C LEU A 130 -42.93 7.63 -2.52
N SER A 131 -43.78 6.60 -2.67
CA SER A 131 -43.33 5.21 -2.66
C SER A 131 -42.43 4.87 -3.85
N GLU A 132 -42.72 5.45 -5.01
CA GLU A 132 -41.90 5.31 -6.22
C GLU A 132 -40.53 5.98 -6.05
N ARG A 133 -40.48 7.21 -5.53
CA ARG A 133 -39.21 7.90 -5.21
C ARG A 133 -38.40 7.17 -4.16
N HIS A 134 -39.04 6.61 -3.15
CA HIS A 134 -38.36 5.78 -2.16
C HIS A 134 -37.69 4.55 -2.82
N ARG A 135 -38.39 3.87 -3.74
CA ARG A 135 -37.84 2.72 -4.46
C ARG A 135 -36.67 3.09 -5.36
N GLU A 136 -36.76 4.20 -6.09
CA GLU A 136 -35.67 4.72 -6.94
C GLU A 136 -34.43 5.05 -6.10
N PHE A 137 -34.62 5.74 -4.97
CA PHE A 137 -33.55 6.02 -4.01
C PHE A 137 -32.92 4.74 -3.47
N TRP A 138 -33.74 3.76 -3.07
CA TRP A 138 -33.26 2.49 -2.53
C TRP A 138 -32.43 1.69 -3.54
N ALA A 139 -32.81 1.71 -4.82
CA ALA A 139 -32.02 1.08 -5.89
C ALA A 139 -30.62 1.72 -6.01
N SER A 140 -30.52 3.04 -5.92
CA SER A 140 -29.24 3.76 -5.90
C SER A 140 -28.40 3.44 -4.67
N ILE A 141 -29.03 3.38 -3.50
CA ILE A 141 -28.35 3.02 -2.25
C ILE A 141 -27.85 1.59 -2.30
N SER A 142 -28.58 0.68 -2.92
CA SER A 142 -28.12 -0.71 -3.12
C SER A 142 -26.83 -0.77 -3.94
N ILE A 143 -26.63 0.13 -4.91
CA ILE A 143 -25.37 0.23 -5.67
C ILE A 143 -24.23 0.73 -4.76
N VAL A 144 -24.50 1.71 -3.90
CA VAL A 144 -23.53 2.22 -2.91
C VAL A 144 -23.17 1.15 -1.90
N GLU A 145 -24.14 0.39 -1.40
CA GLU A 145 -23.95 -0.71 -0.45
C GLU A 145 -23.18 -1.87 -1.09
N MET A 146 -23.51 -2.23 -2.34
CA MET A 146 -22.72 -3.20 -3.10
C MET A 146 -21.28 -2.72 -3.28
N ARG A 147 -21.06 -1.44 -3.60
CA ARG A 147 -19.71 -0.87 -3.66
C ARG A 147 -19.03 -0.88 -2.30
N GLN A 148 -19.70 -0.56 -1.20
CA GLN A 148 -19.14 -0.63 0.15
C GLN A 148 -18.73 -2.07 0.50
N ARG A 149 -19.53 -3.06 0.13
CA ARG A 149 -19.22 -4.49 0.31
C ARG A 149 -18.09 -4.97 -0.60
N VAL A 150 -17.96 -4.42 -1.81
CA VAL A 150 -16.84 -4.68 -2.74
C VAL A 150 -15.56 -3.90 -2.36
N SER A 151 -15.70 -2.76 -1.65
CA SER A 151 -14.64 -1.85 -1.20
C SER A 151 -14.18 -2.11 0.25
N ALA A 152 -14.78 -3.06 0.97
CA ALA A 152 -14.27 -3.52 2.26
C ALA A 152 -13.05 -4.42 2.09
N ASP A 153 -12.03 -3.95 1.34
CA ASP A 153 -10.74 -4.59 1.37
C ASP A 153 -10.13 -4.33 2.76
N PRO A 154 -9.89 -5.37 3.58
CA PRO A 154 -9.32 -5.20 4.91
C PRO A 154 -7.91 -4.59 4.90
N LEU A 155 -7.26 -4.53 3.73
CA LEU A 155 -5.94 -3.93 3.55
C LEU A 155 -5.98 -2.51 3.00
N LEU A 156 -7.16 -1.99 2.62
CA LEU A 156 -7.31 -0.59 2.19
C LEU A 156 -7.31 0.33 3.41
N LEU A 157 -6.26 1.14 3.52
CA LEU A 157 -6.08 2.13 4.57
C LEU A 157 -6.88 3.39 4.25
N SER A 158 -8.20 3.32 4.45
CA SER A 158 -9.10 4.47 4.32
C SER A 158 -8.80 5.55 5.36
N ALA A 159 -9.22 6.79 5.08
CA ALA A 159 -9.04 7.93 5.99
C ALA A 159 -9.69 7.74 7.38
N ASN A 160 -10.63 6.80 7.52
CA ASN A 160 -11.27 6.46 8.79
C ASN A 160 -10.45 5.48 9.64
N ILE A 161 -9.54 4.74 9.00
CA ILE A 161 -8.72 3.70 9.64
C ILE A 161 -7.29 4.22 9.85
N PHE A 162 -6.77 5.01 8.92
CA PHE A 162 -5.40 5.46 8.92
C PHE A 162 -5.31 6.95 8.57
N LYS A 163 -4.69 7.75 9.44
CA LYS A 163 -4.48 9.18 9.23
C LYS A 163 -3.02 9.54 9.43
N THR A 164 -2.38 10.12 8.41
CA THR A 164 -1.02 10.65 8.55
C THR A 164 -1.02 11.94 9.35
N GLN A 165 -0.02 12.12 10.20
CA GLN A 165 0.26 13.39 10.84
C GLN A 165 0.87 14.35 9.81
N VAL A 166 0.40 15.59 9.82
CA VAL A 166 0.89 16.63 8.91
C VAL A 166 2.05 17.36 9.59
N ASN A 167 3.17 17.43 8.88
CA ASN A 167 4.37 18.17 9.25
C ASN A 167 4.10 19.68 9.20
N PRO A 168 4.91 20.52 9.88
CA PRO A 168 4.73 21.99 9.89
C PRO A 168 4.79 22.64 8.50
N ASP A 169 5.45 22.01 7.53
CA ASP A 169 5.57 22.45 6.14
C ASP A 169 4.36 22.06 5.26
N GLY A 170 3.36 21.39 5.84
CA GLY A 170 2.18 20.88 5.12
C GLY A 170 2.39 19.53 4.45
N GLY A 171 3.60 18.96 4.50
CA GLY A 171 3.87 17.58 4.10
C GLY A 171 3.33 16.57 5.12
N TYR A 172 3.31 15.28 4.80
CA TYR A 172 2.91 14.22 5.74
C TYR A 172 3.96 13.10 5.87
N CYS A 173 5.05 13.23 5.12
CA CYS A 173 6.17 12.31 5.14
C CYS A 173 7.40 12.99 4.54
N ASP A 174 8.57 12.57 4.99
CA ASP A 174 9.87 13.04 4.54
C ASP A 174 10.60 11.92 3.78
N ALA A 175 11.38 12.24 2.75
CA ALA A 175 12.19 11.22 2.10
C ALA A 175 13.20 10.65 3.11
N LEU A 176 13.39 9.32 3.12
CA LEU A 176 14.38 8.67 3.98
C LEU A 176 15.78 9.30 3.75
N GLU A 177 16.12 9.47 2.47
CA GLU A 177 17.36 10.07 1.98
C GLU A 177 17.08 10.79 0.65
N PRO A 178 17.92 11.74 0.19
CA PRO A 178 17.79 12.37 -1.11
C PRO A 178 17.74 11.32 -2.24
N GLY A 179 16.66 11.34 -3.04
CA GLY A 179 16.45 10.38 -4.12
C GLY A 179 16.02 8.97 -3.71
N SER A 180 15.66 8.76 -2.43
CA SER A 180 15.13 7.48 -1.93
C SER A 180 13.74 7.18 -2.48
N HIS A 181 13.44 5.90 -2.67
CA HIS A 181 12.10 5.37 -2.99
C HIS A 181 11.24 5.12 -1.75
N ALA A 182 11.78 5.39 -0.55
CA ALA A 182 11.09 5.23 0.72
C ALA A 182 10.94 6.58 1.44
N TRP A 183 9.76 6.80 2.00
CA TRP A 183 9.41 7.99 2.77
C TRP A 183 9.06 7.59 4.20
N LEU A 184 9.40 8.44 5.17
CA LEU A 184 9.13 8.25 6.58
C LEU A 184 8.00 9.18 7.01
N GLY A 185 7.08 8.69 7.83
CA GLY A 185 6.01 9.52 8.38
C GLY A 185 5.55 9.03 9.74
N LYS A 186 4.65 9.81 10.36
CA LYS A 186 3.90 9.40 11.55
C LYS A 186 2.43 9.33 11.21
N ALA A 187 1.73 8.39 11.80
CA ALA A 187 0.31 8.20 11.54
C ALA A 187 -0.43 7.68 12.77
N GLU A 188 -1.75 7.79 12.72
CA GLU A 188 -2.68 7.21 13.66
C GLU A 188 -3.47 6.11 12.95
N ILE A 189 -3.45 4.91 13.54
CA ILE A 189 -4.22 3.76 13.06
C ILE A 189 -5.32 3.42 14.06
N LYS A 190 -6.54 3.21 13.56
CA LYS A 190 -7.70 2.80 14.33
C LYS A 190 -7.79 1.27 14.37
N GLU A 191 -7.59 0.70 15.54
CA GLU A 191 -7.71 -0.73 15.81
C GLU A 191 -8.93 -0.95 16.74
N GLY A 192 -10.09 -1.25 16.14
CA GLY A 192 -11.36 -1.33 16.87
C GLY A 192 -11.81 0.04 17.40
N HIS A 193 -11.84 0.19 18.73
CA HIS A 193 -12.15 1.46 19.39
C HIS A 193 -10.90 2.27 19.78
N ASN A 194 -9.70 1.69 19.64
CA ASN A 194 -8.45 2.32 20.06
C ASN A 194 -7.78 3.04 18.89
N LEU A 195 -7.16 4.17 19.19
CA LEU A 195 -6.26 4.87 18.29
C LEU A 195 -4.82 4.62 18.73
N ARG A 196 -3.98 4.19 17.80
CA ARG A 196 -2.57 3.89 18.04
C ARG A 196 -1.70 4.78 17.17
N GLN A 197 -0.77 5.51 17.78
CA GLN A 197 0.25 6.24 17.03
C GLN A 197 1.32 5.26 16.54
N VAL A 198 1.76 5.45 15.30
CA VAL A 198 2.70 4.56 14.61
C VAL A 198 3.60 5.37 13.69
N SER A 199 4.91 5.10 13.77
CA SER A 199 5.85 5.54 12.76
C SER A 199 5.76 4.60 11.56
N VAL A 200 5.78 5.14 10.36
CA VAL A 200 5.57 4.38 9.13
C VAL A 200 6.65 4.66 8.09
N LEU A 201 6.95 3.63 7.31
CA LEU A 201 7.67 3.74 6.06
C LEU A 201 6.66 3.59 4.92
N ILE A 202 6.67 4.54 3.99
CA ILE A 202 5.74 4.65 2.88
C ILE A 202 6.54 4.40 1.60
N GLU A 203 6.03 3.53 0.73
CA GLU A 203 6.57 3.30 -0.61
C GLU A 203 5.52 3.70 -1.65
N ARG A 204 5.90 4.59 -2.57
CA ARG A 204 5.02 5.10 -3.62
C ARG A 204 5.26 4.39 -4.93
N LYS A 205 4.18 3.96 -5.58
CA LYS A 205 4.27 3.37 -6.91
C LYS A 205 4.26 4.47 -7.97
N GLN A 206 5.38 4.63 -8.69
CA GLN A 206 5.60 5.74 -9.64
C GLN A 206 5.03 5.49 -11.05
N SER A 207 4.38 4.36 -11.34
CA SER A 207 3.97 4.02 -12.71
C SER A 207 2.58 4.56 -13.07
N VAL A 208 2.53 5.25 -14.21
CA VAL A 208 1.33 5.84 -14.82
C VAL A 208 0.33 4.77 -15.33
N PHE A 209 0.80 3.53 -15.53
CA PHE A 209 0.00 2.43 -16.08
C PHE A 209 -0.53 1.46 -15.02
N THR A 210 -0.22 1.69 -13.74
CA THR A 210 -0.62 0.80 -12.65
C THR A 210 -1.89 1.25 -11.96
N GLY A 211 -2.91 0.40 -12.00
CA GLY A 211 -4.15 0.58 -11.26
C GLY A 211 -4.04 0.14 -9.78
N PRO A 212 -5.06 0.48 -8.97
CA PRO A 212 -5.14 0.09 -7.56
C PRO A 212 -5.16 -1.43 -7.32
N ASP A 213 -5.50 -2.23 -8.34
CA ASP A 213 -5.55 -3.70 -8.22
C ASP A 213 -4.16 -4.33 -8.03
N GLU A 214 -3.13 -3.77 -8.65
CA GLU A 214 -1.78 -4.34 -8.55
C GLU A 214 -1.16 -4.06 -7.17
N ILE A 215 -1.34 -2.84 -6.64
CA ILE A 215 -0.85 -2.51 -5.29
C ILE A 215 -1.61 -3.31 -4.22
N LYS A 216 -2.91 -3.54 -4.43
CA LYS A 216 -3.73 -4.42 -3.60
C LYS A 216 -3.23 -5.87 -3.62
N GLU A 217 -2.84 -6.39 -4.78
CA GLU A 217 -2.27 -7.73 -4.88
C GLU A 217 -0.94 -7.84 -4.12
N ILE A 218 -0.09 -6.82 -4.24
CA ILE A 218 1.19 -6.75 -3.51
C ILE A 218 0.94 -6.69 -2.00
N ALA A 219 0.06 -5.79 -1.54
CA ALA A 219 -0.31 -5.68 -0.12
C ALA A 219 -0.89 -6.99 0.42
N SER A 220 -1.75 -7.66 -0.36
CA SER A 220 -2.29 -8.97 -0.02
C SER A 220 -1.21 -10.04 0.15
N CYS A 221 -0.22 -10.04 -0.73
CA CYS A 221 0.94 -10.93 -0.64
C CYS A 221 1.76 -10.67 0.64
N LEU A 222 2.07 -9.41 0.91
CA LEU A 222 2.87 -9.01 2.08
C LEU A 222 2.15 -9.32 3.40
N CYS A 223 0.88 -8.92 3.53
CA CYS A 223 0.12 -9.07 4.77
C CYS A 223 -0.28 -10.53 5.05
N ARG A 224 -0.68 -11.31 4.03
CA ARG A 224 -1.18 -12.68 4.23
C ARG A 224 -0.10 -13.75 4.09
N GLN A 225 0.81 -13.61 3.13
CA GLN A 225 1.74 -14.70 2.81
C GLN A 225 3.09 -14.52 3.50
N LEU A 226 3.58 -13.29 3.66
CA LEU A 226 4.86 -13.04 4.30
C LEU A 226 4.72 -12.85 5.80
N TYR A 227 3.78 -12.04 6.29
CA TYR A 227 3.67 -11.82 7.75
C TYR A 227 3.17 -13.06 8.53
N GLN A 228 2.17 -13.78 8.00
CA GLN A 228 1.55 -14.89 8.73
C GLN A 228 2.31 -16.22 8.64
N ARG A 229 3.03 -16.49 7.54
CA ARG A 229 3.66 -17.80 7.30
C ARG A 229 5.10 -17.90 7.78
N THR A 230 5.87 -16.82 7.70
CA THR A 230 7.32 -16.90 7.92
C THR A 230 7.78 -16.26 9.22
N GLN A 231 6.90 -15.52 9.93
CA GLN A 231 7.32 -14.60 10.99
C GLN A 231 8.57 -13.79 10.57
N SER A 232 8.72 -13.47 9.27
CA SER A 232 10.03 -13.07 8.74
C SER A 232 10.47 -11.77 9.37
N ARG A 233 11.50 -11.83 10.22
CA ARG A 233 12.06 -10.69 10.94
C ARG A 233 12.79 -9.68 10.05
N ARG A 234 12.76 -9.85 8.72
CA ARG A 234 13.57 -9.09 7.73
C ARG A 234 12.74 -8.41 6.63
N ILE A 235 11.42 -8.46 6.76
CA ILE A 235 10.48 -7.72 5.93
C ILE A 235 9.64 -6.88 6.88
N LEU A 236 9.51 -5.59 6.61
CA LEU A 236 8.70 -4.70 7.46
C LEU A 236 7.24 -5.16 7.46
N ARG A 237 6.56 -4.98 8.60
CA ARG A 237 5.14 -5.33 8.72
C ARG A 237 4.33 -4.40 7.82
N CYS A 238 3.78 -4.92 6.74
CA CYS A 238 2.85 -4.18 5.89
C CYS A 238 1.54 -3.95 6.64
N LEU A 239 1.10 -2.70 6.74
CA LEU A 239 -0.19 -2.32 7.31
C LEU A 239 -1.30 -2.37 6.26
N GLY A 240 -0.97 -2.13 5.00
CA GLY A 240 -1.91 -2.11 3.90
C GLY A 240 -1.46 -1.17 2.78
N TYR A 241 -2.42 -0.74 1.97
CA TYR A 241 -2.21 0.18 0.86
C TYR A 241 -3.20 1.34 0.90
N ARG A 242 -2.89 2.42 0.21
CA ARG A 242 -3.81 3.53 -0.03
C ARG A 242 -3.79 3.97 -1.49
N THR A 243 -4.86 4.65 -1.89
CA THR A 243 -5.03 5.21 -3.24
C THR A 243 -4.95 6.73 -3.27
N HIS A 244 -5.12 7.39 -2.12
CA HIS A 244 -5.03 8.83 -1.97
C HIS A 244 -4.08 9.19 -0.82
N PRO A 245 -3.21 10.20 -0.96
CA PRO A 245 -3.10 11.12 -2.11
C PRO A 245 -2.36 10.50 -3.33
N ALA A 246 -1.74 9.32 -3.16
CA ALA A 246 -1.11 8.55 -4.22
C ALA A 246 -1.30 7.03 -3.98
N LEU A 247 -0.86 6.21 -4.93
CA LEU A 247 -0.77 4.75 -4.75
C LEU A 247 0.42 4.42 -3.84
N GLU A 248 0.16 4.11 -2.57
CA GLU A 248 1.20 3.86 -1.58
C GLU A 248 1.01 2.54 -0.84
N LEU A 249 2.12 1.84 -0.58
CA LEU A 249 2.22 0.78 0.41
C LEU A 249 2.71 1.38 1.72
N VAL A 250 2.08 0.97 2.82
CA VAL A 250 2.42 1.50 4.16
C VAL A 250 2.94 0.36 5.02
N PHE A 251 4.11 0.57 5.59
CA PHE A 251 4.80 -0.36 6.46
C PHE A 251 4.96 0.23 7.86
N GLU A 252 4.77 -0.59 8.88
CA GLU A 252 5.03 -0.22 10.27
C GLU A 252 6.52 -0.26 10.57
N TRP A 253 7.00 0.79 11.21
CA TRP A 253 8.36 0.90 11.70
C TRP A 253 8.65 -0.18 12.77
N PRO A 254 9.82 -0.85 12.76
CA PRO A 254 10.16 -1.88 13.74
C PRO A 254 10.18 -1.34 15.18
N ARG A 255 9.64 -2.09 16.14
CA ARG A 255 9.71 -1.68 17.55
C ARG A 255 11.17 -1.59 18.00
N GLU A 256 11.45 -0.69 18.95
CA GLU A 256 12.77 -0.56 19.59
C GLU A 256 13.92 -0.27 18.59
N CYS A 257 13.59 0.44 17.51
CA CYS A 257 14.51 0.79 16.44
C CYS A 257 14.45 2.28 16.12
N SER A 258 15.58 2.90 15.79
CA SER A 258 15.71 4.31 15.41
C SER A 258 16.68 4.50 14.24
N ASN A 259 16.78 5.74 13.75
CA ASN A 259 17.80 6.19 12.78
C ASN A 259 17.91 5.32 11.52
N PRO A 260 16.83 5.22 10.71
CA PRO A 260 16.89 4.44 9.49
C PRO A 260 17.86 5.07 8.50
N CYS A 261 18.67 4.26 7.86
CA CYS A 261 19.48 4.65 6.71
C CYS A 261 19.55 3.51 5.71
N THR A 262 19.87 3.79 4.47
CA THR A 262 20.10 2.74 3.48
C THR A 262 21.49 2.15 3.66
N LEU A 263 21.66 0.87 3.26
CA LEU A 263 22.99 0.25 3.19
C LEU A 263 23.92 1.07 2.28
N LYS A 264 23.40 1.66 1.20
CA LYS A 264 24.16 2.57 0.32
C LYS A 264 24.77 3.72 1.12
N THR A 265 23.97 4.41 1.93
CA THR A 265 24.42 5.57 2.70
C THR A 265 25.38 5.18 3.80
N LEU A 266 25.15 4.05 4.48
CA LEU A 266 26.10 3.52 5.46
C LEU A 266 27.47 3.24 4.83
N LEU A 267 27.51 2.49 3.72
CA LEU A 267 28.75 2.16 3.02
C LEU A 267 29.45 3.41 2.50
N THR A 268 28.70 4.40 1.99
CA THR A 268 29.24 5.67 1.48
C THR A 268 29.87 6.50 2.61
N ASN A 269 29.21 6.59 3.76
CA ASN A 269 29.70 7.36 4.91
C ASN A 269 30.98 6.76 5.53
N ASP A 270 31.17 5.45 5.35
CA ASP A 270 32.32 4.71 5.87
C ASP A 270 33.53 4.66 4.92
N ILE A 271 33.43 5.23 3.71
CA ILE A 271 34.54 5.36 2.76
C ILE A 271 35.73 6.05 3.43
N GLY A 272 36.92 5.48 3.30
CA GLY A 272 38.17 6.04 3.83
C GLY A 272 38.39 5.88 5.34
N ARG A 273 37.44 5.27 6.09
CA ARG A 273 37.57 5.12 7.55
C ARG A 273 38.45 3.94 8.02
N GLY A 274 39.16 3.27 7.09
CA GLY A 274 40.01 2.10 7.35
C GLY A 274 39.22 0.80 7.59
N TYR A 275 39.87 -0.37 7.46
CA TYR A 275 39.35 -1.75 7.64
C TYR A 275 37.82 -1.89 7.72
N GLY A 276 37.13 -1.54 6.62
CA GLY A 276 35.66 -1.46 6.47
C GLY A 276 34.93 -0.71 7.58
N GLY A 277 35.12 0.60 7.60
CA GLY A 277 34.30 1.52 8.40
C GLY A 277 34.52 1.46 9.90
N ARG A 278 35.55 0.73 10.37
CA ARG A 278 35.67 0.26 11.77
C ARG A 278 34.52 -0.64 12.22
N ARG A 279 33.78 -1.24 11.27
CA ARG A 279 32.66 -2.14 11.57
C ARG A 279 33.19 -3.56 11.76
N PRO A 280 32.96 -4.19 12.93
CA PRO A 280 33.42 -5.55 13.22
C PRO A 280 32.99 -6.56 12.17
N LEU A 281 33.80 -7.59 11.92
CA LEU A 281 33.51 -8.61 10.92
C LEU A 281 32.17 -9.31 11.18
N GLN A 282 31.86 -9.59 12.45
CA GLN A 282 30.57 -10.14 12.91
C GLN A 282 29.36 -9.38 12.33
N ARG A 283 29.49 -8.06 12.20
CA ARG A 283 28.44 -7.19 11.66
C ARG A 283 28.14 -7.47 10.21
N ARG A 284 29.19 -7.62 9.42
CA ARG A 284 29.09 -7.83 7.98
C ARG A 284 28.42 -9.16 7.69
N TYR A 285 28.82 -10.20 8.42
CA TYR A 285 28.15 -11.50 8.36
C TYR A 285 26.69 -11.44 8.80
N THR A 286 26.40 -10.71 9.89
CA THR A 286 25.02 -10.54 10.36
C THR A 286 24.16 -9.87 9.28
N LEU A 287 24.64 -8.78 8.67
CA LEU A 287 23.92 -8.09 7.59
C LEU A 287 23.72 -8.98 6.35
N ALA A 288 24.77 -9.70 5.93
CA ALA A 288 24.69 -10.66 4.83
C ALA A 288 23.65 -11.76 5.10
N LYS A 289 23.65 -12.32 6.31
CA LYS A 289 22.66 -13.32 6.72
C LYS A 289 21.25 -12.75 6.74
N GLN A 290 21.04 -11.57 7.33
CA GLN A 290 19.74 -10.90 7.37
C GLN A 290 19.19 -10.63 5.96
N LEU A 291 20.05 -10.22 5.02
CA LEU A 291 19.67 -10.04 3.63
C LEU A 291 19.30 -11.37 2.97
N ALA A 292 20.09 -12.42 3.20
CA ALA A 292 19.79 -13.75 2.67
C ALA A 292 18.47 -14.32 3.22
N GLU A 293 18.16 -14.09 4.50
CA GLU A 293 16.88 -14.42 5.15
C GLU A 293 15.69 -13.67 4.51
N ALA A 294 15.88 -12.39 4.17
CA ALA A 294 14.85 -11.61 3.47
C ALA A 294 14.55 -12.19 2.09
N VAL A 295 15.58 -12.53 1.31
CA VAL A 295 15.43 -13.14 -0.02
C VAL A 295 14.79 -14.53 0.07
N LEU A 296 15.18 -15.36 1.04
CA LEU A 296 14.53 -16.65 1.28
C LEU A 296 13.03 -16.46 1.52
N SER A 297 12.65 -15.48 2.34
CA SER A 297 11.25 -15.18 2.63
C SER A 297 10.47 -14.86 1.35
N VAL A 298 11.05 -14.10 0.41
CA VAL A 298 10.45 -13.84 -0.90
C VAL A 298 10.29 -15.12 -1.73
N HIS A 299 11.28 -16.01 -1.72
CA HIS A 299 11.25 -17.27 -2.46
C HIS A 299 10.19 -18.24 -1.90
N THR A 300 9.96 -18.25 -0.59
CA THR A 300 8.92 -19.12 0.03
C THR A 300 7.50 -18.82 -0.46
N VAL A 301 7.22 -17.60 -0.93
CA VAL A 301 5.91 -17.19 -1.46
C VAL A 301 5.88 -17.19 -2.99
N SER A 302 6.88 -17.77 -3.65
CA SER A 302 6.97 -17.85 -5.13
C SER A 302 6.84 -16.48 -5.81
N ARG A 303 7.55 -15.49 -5.28
CA ARG A 303 7.67 -14.14 -5.83
C ARG A 303 9.13 -13.84 -6.16
N VAL A 304 9.35 -12.80 -6.98
CA VAL A 304 10.69 -12.28 -7.29
C VAL A 304 10.75 -10.81 -6.90
N HIS A 305 11.77 -10.44 -6.12
CA HIS A 305 12.10 -9.05 -5.83
C HIS A 305 13.07 -8.53 -6.89
N LYS A 306 12.61 -7.64 -7.77
CA LYS A 306 13.39 -7.21 -8.95
C LYS A 306 14.46 -6.16 -8.67
N ASN A 307 14.42 -5.54 -7.50
CA ASN A 307 15.26 -4.39 -7.18
C ASN A 307 16.02 -4.58 -5.86
N ILE A 308 16.74 -5.71 -5.71
CA ILE A 308 17.64 -5.91 -4.55
C ILE A 308 18.92 -5.12 -4.81
N ARG A 309 19.18 -4.08 -4.02
CA ARG A 309 20.35 -3.20 -4.13
C ARG A 309 20.60 -2.48 -2.81
N PRO A 310 21.79 -1.91 -2.55
CA PRO A 310 22.08 -1.22 -1.29
C PRO A 310 21.12 -0.07 -0.96
N SER A 311 20.54 0.60 -1.96
CA SER A 311 19.58 1.68 -1.72
C SER A 311 18.20 1.16 -1.33
N THR A 312 17.87 -0.10 -1.59
CA THR A 312 16.59 -0.75 -1.22
C THR A 312 16.70 -1.61 0.04
N ILE A 313 17.86 -1.61 0.69
CA ILE A 313 18.08 -2.26 1.98
C ILE A 313 18.14 -1.17 3.04
N VAL A 314 17.14 -1.12 3.91
CA VAL A 314 17.04 -0.15 5.01
C VAL A 314 17.52 -0.79 6.29
N LEU A 315 18.43 -0.11 6.98
CA LEU A 315 19.02 -0.50 8.24
C LEU A 315 18.39 0.33 9.35
N PHE A 316 17.95 -0.33 10.42
CA PHE A 316 17.47 0.34 11.63
C PHE A 316 18.40 0.04 12.79
N THR A 317 18.76 1.06 13.56
CA THR A 317 19.59 0.91 14.76
C THR A 317 18.74 0.52 15.95
N GLN A 318 19.11 -0.54 16.68
CA GLN A 318 18.41 -0.92 17.92
C GLN A 318 18.57 0.14 19.01
N THR A 319 17.45 0.55 19.61
CA THR A 319 17.43 1.56 20.69
C THR A 319 18.22 1.08 21.90
N GLY A 320 19.13 1.92 22.41
CA GLY A 320 19.98 1.59 23.55
C GLY A 320 21.35 1.02 23.19
N SER A 321 21.63 0.76 21.91
CA SER A 321 22.96 0.41 21.46
C SER A 321 23.77 1.68 21.13
N THR A 322 24.88 1.91 21.84
CA THR A 322 25.78 3.06 21.66
C THR A 322 27.15 2.62 21.15
N GLY A 323 27.76 3.42 20.26
CA GLY A 323 29.11 3.17 19.74
C GLY A 323 29.24 1.92 18.84
N ASP A 324 30.38 1.23 18.90
CA ASP A 324 30.69 0.06 18.05
C ASP A 324 29.77 -1.17 18.29
N SER A 325 28.90 -1.10 19.31
CA SER A 325 27.87 -2.09 19.63
C SER A 325 26.49 -1.78 19.01
N GLU A 326 26.36 -0.75 18.17
CA GLU A 326 25.13 -0.29 17.50
C GLU A 326 24.43 -1.34 16.61
N MET A 327 23.70 -2.34 17.11
CA MET A 327 23.15 -3.45 16.30
C MET A 327 22.12 -2.96 15.27
N SER A 328 22.45 -3.10 13.98
CA SER A 328 21.57 -2.69 12.89
C SER A 328 20.80 -3.90 12.36
N GLU A 329 19.49 -3.75 12.22
CA GLU A 329 18.64 -4.74 11.57
C GLU A 329 18.33 -4.32 10.13
N ALA A 330 18.65 -5.18 9.18
CA ALA A 330 18.41 -4.96 7.76
C ALA A 330 17.03 -5.47 7.32
N PHE A 331 16.33 -4.61 6.57
CA PHE A 331 15.04 -4.89 5.98
C PHE A 331 15.06 -4.59 4.48
N LEU A 332 14.51 -5.50 3.69
CA LEU A 332 14.33 -5.29 2.26
C LEU A 332 13.10 -4.40 2.02
N THR A 333 13.23 -3.44 1.11
CA THR A 333 12.21 -2.45 0.71
C THR A 333 12.12 -2.37 -0.81
N ASP A 334 11.23 -1.51 -1.33
CA ASP A 334 10.81 -1.42 -2.73
C ASP A 334 9.94 -2.59 -3.22
N TRP A 335 8.95 -2.92 -2.40
CA TRP A 335 7.98 -3.96 -2.69
C TRP A 335 7.03 -3.60 -3.82
N THR A 336 7.01 -2.32 -4.26
CA THR A 336 6.23 -1.89 -5.42
C THR A 336 6.62 -2.61 -6.72
N MET A 337 7.85 -3.14 -6.78
CA MET A 337 8.43 -3.92 -7.88
C MET A 337 8.29 -5.44 -7.71
N LEU A 338 7.53 -5.89 -6.71
CA LEU A 338 7.28 -7.31 -6.44
C LEU A 338 6.44 -7.93 -7.56
N ARG A 339 6.88 -9.07 -8.08
CA ARG A 339 6.20 -9.74 -9.19
C ARG A 339 6.03 -11.24 -8.96
N LYS A 340 4.98 -11.82 -9.55
CA LYS A 340 4.90 -13.27 -9.79
C LYS A 340 6.08 -13.75 -10.64
N VAL A 341 6.59 -14.94 -10.35
CA VAL A 341 7.69 -15.58 -11.10
C VAL A 341 7.37 -15.63 -12.61
N ASN A 342 6.10 -15.93 -12.98
CA ASN A 342 5.68 -16.16 -14.37
C ASN A 342 4.94 -15.01 -15.06
N ALA A 343 4.85 -13.82 -14.46
CA ALA A 343 4.20 -12.69 -15.14
C ALA A 343 5.01 -12.30 -16.40
N PRO A 344 4.40 -11.67 -17.42
CA PRO A 344 5.15 -11.06 -18.52
C PRO A 344 6.10 -9.99 -17.98
N SER A 345 7.31 -9.88 -18.54
CA SER A 345 8.19 -8.75 -18.25
C SER A 345 8.02 -7.72 -19.35
N MET A 346 7.66 -6.49 -19.02
CA MET A 346 7.89 -5.39 -19.96
C MET A 346 9.41 -5.27 -20.13
N MET A 347 9.91 -5.56 -21.33
CA MET A 347 11.33 -5.42 -21.68
C MET A 347 11.69 -3.94 -21.89
N ALA A 348 11.14 -3.05 -21.07
CA ALA A 348 11.53 -1.65 -21.05
C ALA A 348 12.84 -1.57 -20.26
N GLY A 349 13.95 -1.44 -20.99
CA GLY A 349 15.23 -1.07 -20.39
C GLY A 349 15.10 0.30 -19.73
N ASP A 350 15.72 0.45 -18.57
CA ASP A 350 15.97 1.76 -17.95
C ASP A 350 17.41 2.11 -18.30
N ASP A 351 17.66 3.32 -18.82
CA ASP A 351 18.98 3.79 -19.26
C ASP A 351 19.94 4.11 -18.09
N ASP A 352 19.53 3.87 -16.84
CA ASP A 352 20.36 4.05 -15.66
C ASP A 352 21.36 2.89 -15.46
N TRP A 353 22.59 3.09 -15.95
CA TRP A 353 23.72 2.14 -15.80
C TRP A 353 24.00 1.74 -14.34
N GLN A 354 23.69 2.59 -13.35
CA GLN A 354 23.93 2.27 -11.94
C GLN A 354 23.09 1.07 -11.52
N LYS A 355 21.87 0.95 -12.07
CA LYS A 355 20.98 -0.19 -11.81
C LYS A 355 21.48 -1.44 -12.51
N ASP A 356 22.17 -1.30 -13.64
CA ASP A 356 22.67 -2.44 -14.41
C ASP A 356 23.73 -3.26 -13.67
N ILE A 357 24.54 -2.63 -12.79
CA ILE A 357 25.48 -3.35 -11.91
C ILE A 357 24.78 -4.41 -11.05
N TYR A 358 23.54 -4.14 -10.64
CA TYR A 358 22.76 -5.02 -9.79
C TYR A 358 21.78 -5.90 -10.59
N ARG A 359 21.75 -5.80 -11.92
CA ARG A 359 20.85 -6.58 -12.78
C ARG A 359 21.52 -7.83 -13.31
N HIS A 360 20.72 -8.88 -13.51
CA HIS A 360 21.23 -10.16 -14.02
C HIS A 360 21.65 -10.07 -15.50
N PRO A 361 22.86 -10.53 -15.88
CA PRO A 361 23.39 -10.51 -17.25
C PRO A 361 22.51 -11.15 -18.33
N ARG A 362 22.04 -12.40 -18.12
CA ARG A 362 21.18 -13.10 -19.11
C ARG A 362 19.79 -12.50 -19.27
N ARG A 363 19.31 -11.66 -18.34
CA ARG A 363 17.94 -11.13 -18.35
C ARG A 363 17.85 -9.83 -17.57
N GLN A 364 17.59 -8.75 -18.28
CA GLN A 364 16.82 -7.61 -17.77
C GLN A 364 15.40 -8.09 -17.31
N GLY A 365 15.36 -8.88 -16.23
CA GLY A 365 14.20 -9.50 -15.57
C GLY A 365 14.13 -11.02 -15.70
N LEU A 366 14.53 -11.77 -14.65
CA LEU A 366 13.82 -12.98 -14.16
C LEU A 366 14.51 -13.76 -13.00
N GLN A 367 15.76 -13.46 -12.61
CA GLN A 367 16.41 -14.12 -11.45
C GLN A 367 17.04 -13.11 -10.48
N PRO A 368 16.67 -13.12 -9.18
CA PRO A 368 17.14 -12.14 -8.17
C PRO A 368 18.53 -12.45 -7.58
N GLU A 369 19.10 -13.62 -7.91
CA GLU A 369 20.26 -14.17 -7.21
C GLU A 369 21.57 -13.43 -7.52
N ASN A 370 21.74 -12.91 -8.74
CA ASN A 370 22.89 -12.06 -9.08
C ASN A 370 22.88 -10.73 -8.31
N SER A 371 21.71 -10.15 -8.09
CA SER A 371 21.57 -8.90 -7.32
C SER A 371 21.97 -9.09 -5.86
N LEU A 372 21.66 -10.26 -5.28
CA LEU A 372 22.12 -10.64 -3.95
C LEU A 372 23.65 -10.79 -3.91
N GLY A 373 24.25 -11.48 -4.89
CA GLY A 373 25.70 -11.66 -4.96
C GLY A 373 26.47 -10.33 -4.98
N VAL A 374 25.97 -9.34 -5.72
CA VAL A 374 26.54 -7.98 -5.76
C VAL A 374 26.44 -7.28 -4.40
N CYS A 375 25.28 -7.36 -3.73
CA CYS A 375 25.11 -6.77 -2.40
C CYS A 375 26.01 -7.46 -1.36
N LEU A 376 26.16 -8.79 -1.43
CA LEU A 376 27.06 -9.55 -0.55
C LEU A 376 28.53 -9.18 -0.81
N LEU A 377 28.90 -8.94 -2.07
CA LEU A 377 30.23 -8.44 -2.44
C LEU A 377 30.50 -7.08 -1.82
N GLU A 378 29.58 -6.12 -1.94
CA GLU A 378 29.70 -4.79 -1.30
C GLU A 378 29.79 -4.87 0.22
N ILE A 379 29.02 -5.75 0.85
CA ILE A 379 29.10 -6.01 2.30
C ILE A 379 30.48 -6.60 2.66
N GLY A 380 31.01 -7.54 1.87
CA GLY A 380 32.30 -8.15 2.14
C GLY A 380 33.48 -7.19 1.94
N LEU A 381 33.42 -6.34 0.91
CA LEU A 381 34.36 -5.26 0.68
C LEU A 381 34.23 -4.15 1.74
N TRP A 382 33.00 -3.94 2.22
CA TRP A 382 32.53 -2.77 2.97
C TRP A 382 32.73 -1.46 2.23
N GLU A 383 32.50 -1.48 0.93
CA GLU A 383 32.67 -0.35 0.01
C GLU A 383 31.56 -0.41 -1.05
N PRO A 384 30.94 0.72 -1.41
CA PRO A 384 29.95 0.73 -2.49
C PRO A 384 30.65 0.57 -3.84
N LEU A 385 30.06 -0.20 -4.75
CA LEU A 385 30.53 -0.36 -6.14
C LEU A 385 30.20 0.85 -7.00
N VAL A 386 29.23 1.68 -6.59
CA VAL A 386 28.88 2.94 -7.25
C VAL A 386 29.16 4.09 -6.29
N VAL A 387 30.10 4.96 -6.66
CA VAL A 387 30.52 6.13 -5.89
C VAL A 387 30.15 7.42 -6.61
N GLN A 388 29.95 8.51 -5.86
CA GLN A 388 29.74 9.84 -6.43
C GLN A 388 31.09 10.53 -6.64
N ALA A 389 31.30 11.07 -7.84
CA ALA A 389 32.41 11.93 -8.21
C ALA A 389 31.83 13.26 -8.75
N GLY A 390 31.75 14.26 -7.88
CA GLY A 390 30.99 15.48 -8.15
C GLY A 390 29.51 15.16 -8.35
N ASP A 391 28.94 15.66 -9.45
CA ASP A 391 27.55 15.41 -9.83
C ASP A 391 27.34 14.12 -10.63
N THR A 392 28.40 13.32 -10.81
CA THR A 392 28.37 12.09 -11.61
C THR A 392 28.61 10.86 -10.76
N ALA A 393 27.83 9.81 -11.00
CA ALA A 393 28.12 8.49 -10.45
C ALA A 393 29.19 7.79 -11.31
N ILE A 394 30.12 7.08 -10.69
CA ILE A 394 31.12 6.23 -11.35
C ILE A 394 31.30 4.90 -10.58
N PRO A 395 31.78 3.83 -11.22
CA PRO A 395 32.16 2.61 -10.52
C PRO A 395 33.26 2.86 -9.47
N CYS A 396 33.42 2.01 -8.46
CA CYS A 396 34.51 2.20 -7.49
C CYS A 396 35.89 1.89 -8.11
N GLN A 397 36.96 2.42 -7.50
CA GLN A 397 38.32 2.27 -8.04
C GLN A 397 38.71 0.79 -8.23
N LYS A 398 38.47 -0.07 -7.22
CA LYS A 398 38.80 -1.50 -7.30
C LYS A 398 38.09 -2.22 -8.44
N TYR A 399 36.82 -1.88 -8.69
CA TYR A 399 36.07 -2.46 -9.79
C TYR A 399 36.73 -2.14 -11.14
N ARG A 400 37.16 -0.88 -11.33
CA ARG A 400 37.83 -0.46 -12.56
C ARG A 400 39.25 -1.01 -12.69
N ASP A 401 40.00 -1.06 -11.59
CA ASP A 401 41.34 -1.63 -11.54
C ASP A 401 41.33 -3.10 -11.98
N VAL A 402 40.40 -3.89 -11.43
CA VAL A 402 40.21 -5.30 -11.82
C VAL A 402 39.80 -5.41 -13.29
N ALA A 403 38.90 -4.54 -13.76
CA ALA A 403 38.44 -4.56 -15.13
C ALA A 403 39.59 -4.36 -16.14
N VAL A 404 40.53 -3.45 -15.85
CA VAL A 404 41.71 -3.22 -16.69
C VAL A 404 42.77 -4.31 -16.48
N ALA A 405 43.08 -4.66 -15.23
CA ALA A 405 44.14 -5.63 -14.91
C ALA A 405 43.87 -7.04 -15.48
N LYS A 406 42.59 -7.43 -15.55
CA LYS A 406 42.16 -8.72 -16.13
C LYS A 406 41.86 -8.64 -17.63
N GLY A 407 42.01 -7.46 -18.25
CA GLY A 407 41.82 -7.26 -19.69
C GLY A 407 40.37 -7.29 -20.17
N HIS A 408 39.40 -7.07 -19.27
CA HIS A 408 37.97 -7.02 -19.62
C HIS A 408 37.60 -5.75 -20.38
N VAL A 409 38.33 -4.66 -20.10
CA VAL A 409 38.24 -3.39 -20.82
C VAL A 409 39.63 -2.87 -21.09
N GLN A 410 39.76 -2.05 -22.15
CA GLN A 410 41.01 -1.37 -22.43
C GLN A 410 41.26 -0.23 -21.43
N PRO A 411 42.52 0.17 -21.17
CA PRO A 411 42.84 1.24 -20.22
C PRO A 411 42.16 2.58 -20.53
N ASP A 412 41.94 2.91 -21.81
CA ASP A 412 41.21 4.10 -22.27
C ASP A 412 39.69 4.01 -22.01
N GLN A 413 39.17 2.81 -21.73
CA GLN A 413 37.78 2.54 -21.39
C GLN A 413 37.53 2.41 -19.89
N HIS A 414 38.53 2.70 -19.05
CA HIS A 414 38.47 2.57 -17.60
C HIS A 414 37.30 3.34 -16.95
N ASP A 415 36.86 4.45 -17.55
CA ASP A 415 35.70 5.24 -17.05
C ASP A 415 34.44 5.08 -17.92
N ASN A 416 34.48 4.21 -18.93
CA ASN A 416 33.34 3.97 -19.82
C ASN A 416 32.31 3.05 -19.15
N THR A 417 31.34 3.65 -18.45
CA THR A 417 30.28 2.94 -17.73
C THR A 417 29.54 1.93 -18.60
N LYS A 418 29.22 2.28 -19.86
CA LYS A 418 28.56 1.36 -20.79
C LYS A 418 29.39 0.14 -21.14
N ALA A 419 30.72 0.27 -21.23
CA ALA A 419 31.60 -0.89 -21.46
C ALA A 419 31.68 -1.77 -20.22
N LEU A 420 31.81 -1.14 -19.05
CA LEU A 420 31.94 -1.78 -17.74
C LEU A 420 30.67 -2.49 -17.26
N THR A 421 29.48 -2.07 -17.69
CA THR A 421 28.20 -2.68 -17.31
C THR A 421 27.65 -3.66 -18.34
N LYS A 422 28.41 -3.98 -19.41
CA LYS A 422 27.97 -5.01 -20.36
C LYS A 422 27.76 -6.33 -19.61
N PRO A 423 26.61 -7.00 -19.74
CA PRO A 423 26.23 -8.19 -18.98
C PRO A 423 27.36 -9.19 -18.66
N TYR A 424 28.02 -9.71 -19.69
CA TYR A 424 29.08 -10.71 -19.54
C TYR A 424 30.35 -10.13 -18.92
N VAL A 425 30.72 -8.91 -19.32
CA VAL A 425 31.88 -8.18 -18.79
C VAL A 425 31.70 -7.88 -17.30
N LEU A 426 30.55 -7.34 -16.93
CA LEU A 426 30.15 -7.06 -15.55
C LEU A 426 30.27 -8.31 -14.68
N GLN A 427 29.72 -9.44 -15.12
CA GLN A 427 29.80 -10.68 -14.34
C GLN A 427 31.24 -11.12 -14.09
N LYS A 428 32.10 -11.11 -15.12
CA LYS A 428 33.50 -11.51 -14.97
C LYS A 428 34.27 -10.55 -14.06
N ILE A 429 34.07 -9.24 -14.19
CA ILE A 429 34.70 -8.26 -13.30
C ILE A 429 34.29 -8.50 -11.84
N LEU A 430 33.00 -8.74 -11.57
CA LEU A 430 32.50 -8.99 -10.21
C LEU A 430 33.09 -10.27 -9.61
N VAL A 431 33.22 -11.34 -10.40
CA VAL A 431 33.83 -12.61 -9.97
C VAL A 431 35.32 -12.46 -9.70
N ASP A 432 36.07 -11.81 -10.60
CA ASP A 432 37.50 -11.54 -10.40
C ASP A 432 37.74 -10.63 -9.18
N LEU A 433 36.87 -9.65 -8.96
CA LEU A 433 36.92 -8.78 -7.78
C LEU A 433 36.64 -9.57 -6.50
N ALA A 434 35.65 -10.47 -6.53
CA ALA A 434 35.35 -11.35 -5.40
C ALA A 434 36.54 -12.27 -5.09
N GLU A 435 37.18 -12.86 -6.11
CA GLU A 435 38.34 -13.73 -5.97
C GLU A 435 39.54 -13.01 -5.37
N ALA A 436 39.80 -11.78 -5.81
CA ALA A 436 40.93 -10.99 -5.33
C ALA A 436 40.77 -10.54 -3.86
N GLU A 437 39.56 -10.15 -3.45
CA GLU A 437 39.36 -9.40 -2.20
C GLU A 437 38.66 -10.18 -1.09
N ILE A 438 37.67 -11.02 -1.43
CA ILE A 438 36.75 -11.56 -0.42
C ILE A 438 37.38 -12.62 0.48
N PRO A 439 38.19 -13.59 -0.01
CA PRO A 439 38.82 -14.59 0.85
C PRO A 439 39.66 -13.98 1.99
N GLN A 440 40.35 -12.86 1.72
CA GLN A 440 41.18 -12.17 2.71
C GLN A 440 40.37 -11.34 3.71
N ARG A 441 39.16 -10.90 3.33
CA ARG A 441 38.31 -10.02 4.15
C ARG A 441 37.24 -10.77 4.96
N MET A 442 36.67 -11.81 4.37
CA MET A 442 35.48 -12.52 4.87
C MET A 442 35.64 -14.06 4.79
N GLY A 443 36.85 -14.56 4.52
CA GLY A 443 37.10 -16.00 4.43
C GLY A 443 36.52 -16.66 3.18
N THR A 444 36.89 -17.93 3.00
CA THR A 444 36.60 -18.72 1.81
C THR A 444 35.13 -19.13 1.70
N THR A 445 34.48 -19.45 2.83
CA THR A 445 33.05 -19.82 2.83
C THR A 445 32.18 -18.68 2.32
N PHE A 446 32.43 -17.44 2.75
CA PHE A 446 31.69 -16.27 2.27
C PHE A 446 31.95 -16.00 0.79
N TYR A 447 33.22 -16.10 0.36
CA TYR A 447 33.60 -16.01 -1.05
C TYR A 447 32.82 -17.01 -1.91
N ASN A 448 32.74 -18.28 -1.50
CA ASN A 448 32.03 -19.32 -2.24
C ASN A 448 30.54 -18.96 -2.42
N VAL A 449 29.90 -18.42 -1.37
CA VAL A 449 28.50 -17.96 -1.45
C VAL A 449 28.37 -16.78 -2.41
N VAL A 450 29.25 -15.78 -2.32
CA VAL A 450 29.25 -14.62 -3.22
C VAL A 450 29.40 -15.07 -4.67
N VAL A 451 30.40 -15.89 -4.98
CA VAL A 451 30.65 -16.38 -6.34
C VAL A 451 29.51 -17.25 -6.82
N ALA A 452 28.96 -18.14 -5.99
CA ALA A 452 27.78 -18.91 -6.36
C ALA A 452 26.65 -17.96 -6.81
N CYS A 453 26.32 -16.94 -6.01
CA CYS A 453 25.28 -15.97 -6.35
C CYS A 453 25.61 -15.13 -7.60
N LEU A 454 26.88 -14.83 -7.86
CA LEU A 454 27.31 -14.10 -9.07
C LEU A 454 27.29 -14.98 -10.33
N THR A 455 27.51 -16.29 -10.19
CA THR A 455 27.76 -17.26 -11.28
C THR A 455 26.61 -18.24 -11.47
N CYS A 456 25.39 -17.88 -11.08
CA CYS A 456 24.18 -18.74 -11.05
C CYS A 456 23.96 -19.71 -12.24
N LEU A 457 24.63 -19.56 -13.38
CA LEU A 457 24.44 -20.34 -14.60
C LEU A 457 25.73 -20.96 -15.18
N GLU A 458 26.91 -20.72 -14.59
CA GLU A 458 28.20 -21.31 -15.02
C GLU A 458 28.73 -22.31 -13.99
N GLY A 459 27.86 -23.19 -13.49
CA GLY A 459 28.25 -24.24 -12.54
C GLY A 459 28.29 -23.85 -11.05
N GLY A 460 28.04 -22.58 -10.69
CA GLY A 460 27.85 -22.16 -9.29
C GLY A 460 26.50 -22.62 -8.71
N PHE A 461 25.43 -22.42 -9.49
CA PHE A 461 24.10 -23.02 -9.22
C PHE A 461 23.67 -24.08 -10.26
N GLY A 462 24.48 -24.33 -11.30
CA GLY A 462 24.20 -25.27 -12.38
C GLY A 462 23.27 -24.68 -13.45
N ASP A 463 23.46 -25.10 -14.71
CA ASP A 463 22.56 -24.82 -15.82
C ASP A 463 21.12 -24.95 -15.36
N GLY A 464 20.39 -23.82 -15.34
CA GLY A 464 18.95 -23.77 -15.16
C GLY A 464 18.41 -25.02 -14.50
N VAL A 465 18.84 -25.27 -13.25
CA VAL A 465 18.00 -26.05 -12.37
C VAL A 465 16.78 -25.18 -12.35
N ASP A 466 15.80 -25.55 -13.17
CA ASP A 466 14.44 -25.19 -12.94
C ASP A 466 14.36 -25.30 -11.42
N LEU A 467 14.19 -24.19 -10.71
CA LEU A 467 13.96 -24.28 -9.27
C LEU A 467 12.66 -25.11 -9.00
N GLN A 468 11.99 -25.53 -10.08
CA GLN A 468 10.91 -26.50 -10.25
C GLN A 468 11.35 -27.97 -10.52
N ALA A 469 12.59 -28.24 -10.92
CA ALA A 469 13.10 -29.55 -11.38
C ALA A 469 14.02 -30.26 -10.37
N THR A 470 14.34 -29.63 -9.24
CA THR A 470 14.68 -30.38 -8.03
C THR A 470 13.38 -30.84 -7.38
N ASP A 471 13.33 -32.08 -6.88
CA ASP A 471 12.18 -32.61 -6.10
C ASP A 471 11.81 -31.74 -4.88
N CYS A 472 12.65 -30.75 -4.54
CA CYS A 472 12.44 -29.70 -3.56
C CYS A 472 12.37 -28.30 -4.22
N GLY A 473 11.39 -27.46 -3.83
CA GLY A 473 11.13 -26.15 -4.45
C GLY A 473 12.21 -25.07 -4.27
N PRO A 474 12.06 -23.87 -4.89
CA PRO A 474 13.09 -22.82 -4.98
C PRO A 474 13.69 -22.40 -3.65
N ALA A 475 12.84 -22.30 -2.63
CA ALA A 475 13.25 -21.88 -1.29
C ALA A 475 14.18 -22.90 -0.62
N VAL A 476 14.00 -24.21 -0.87
CA VAL A 476 14.81 -25.27 -0.26
C VAL A 476 16.21 -25.28 -0.86
N SER A 477 16.31 -25.20 -2.18
CA SER A 477 17.59 -25.10 -2.89
C SER A 477 18.37 -23.86 -2.48
N TYR A 478 17.69 -22.70 -2.40
CA TYR A 478 18.29 -21.46 -1.93
C TYR A 478 18.79 -21.56 -0.48
N ASN A 479 17.99 -22.16 0.42
CA ASN A 479 18.37 -22.32 1.83
C ASN A 479 19.66 -23.12 1.97
N ALA A 480 19.75 -24.28 1.31
CA ALA A 480 20.90 -25.17 1.38
C ALA A 480 22.18 -24.56 0.78
N ARG A 481 22.06 -23.74 -0.26
CA ARG A 481 23.22 -23.21 -1.00
C ARG A 481 23.69 -21.82 -0.56
N VAL A 482 22.81 -21.03 0.07
CA VAL A 482 23.12 -19.65 0.47
C VAL A 482 23.03 -19.48 1.98
N LEU A 483 21.87 -19.77 2.58
CA LEU A 483 21.62 -19.41 3.97
C LEU A 483 22.33 -20.34 4.97
N GLU A 484 22.35 -21.64 4.70
CA GLU A 484 23.06 -22.63 5.52
C GLU A 484 24.58 -22.37 5.56
N PRO A 485 25.28 -22.18 4.41
CA PRO A 485 26.69 -21.82 4.42
C PRO A 485 26.98 -20.52 5.17
N LEU A 486 26.16 -19.48 5.00
CA LEU A 486 26.33 -18.22 5.74
C LEU A 486 26.12 -18.40 7.25
N THR A 487 25.22 -19.30 7.65
CA THR A 487 24.94 -19.60 9.06
C THR A 487 26.02 -20.48 9.69
N ALA A 488 26.71 -21.30 8.90
CA ALA A 488 27.79 -22.16 9.34
C ALA A 488 29.10 -21.40 9.62
N ILE A 489 29.21 -20.13 9.23
CA ILE A 489 30.37 -19.30 9.53
C ILE A 489 30.38 -18.97 11.02
N SER A 490 31.27 -19.65 11.76
CA SER A 490 31.59 -19.30 13.15
C SER A 490 32.62 -18.18 13.16
N ILE A 491 32.39 -17.14 13.98
CA ILE A 491 33.20 -15.92 14.05
C ILE A 491 33.72 -15.74 15.46
#